data_AF-A0A2I0TAT1-F1
#
_entry.id   AF-A0A2I0TAT1-F1
#
_cell.length_a   1.000
_cell.length_b   1.000
_cell.length_c   1.000
_cell.angle_alpha   90.00
_cell.angle_beta   90.00
_cell.angle_gamma   90.00
#
_symmetry.space_group_name_H-M   'P 1'
#
loop_
_entity.id
_entity.type
_entity.pdbx_description
1 polymer ?
#
loop_
_entity_poly.entity_id
_entity_poly.type
_entity_poly.pdbx_seq_one_letter_code
_entity_poly.pdbx_strand_id
1 'polypeptide(L)'
;MCHEVININLKNKPDWFFEKNPFGLVPVLETSKGQLIYESPITCEYLDEAFPGKKLMPSDPYERAFQKMLLEHFSKGLEVGTAADWK
;
A
#
# COMPACT_ATOMS: atom_id res chain seq x y z
N MET A 1 -13.89 -7.03 9.95
CA MET A 1 -13.68 -7.12 8.48
C MET A 1 -13.07 -8.46 8.18
N CYS A 2 -13.67 -9.23 7.29
CA CYS A 2 -13.06 -10.46 6.78
C CYS A 2 -12.14 -10.08 5.62
N HIS A 3 -10.90 -10.55 5.65
CA HIS A 3 -9.96 -10.41 4.54
C HIS A 3 -9.21 -11.74 4.40
N GLU A 4 -8.73 -12.00 3.19
CA GLU A 4 -7.87 -13.14 2.91
C GLU A 4 -6.46 -12.62 2.61
N VAL A 5 -5.44 -13.32 3.10
CA VAL A 5 -4.05 -12.99 2.86
C VAL A 5 -3.45 -14.05 1.94
N ILE A 6 -3.02 -13.62 0.76
CA ILE A 6 -2.31 -14.44 -0.20
C ILE A 6 -0.84 -13.98 -0.20
N ASN A 7 0.04 -14.80 0.36
CA ASN A 7 1.48 -14.49 0.40
C ASN A 7 2.15 -14.79 -0.95
N ILE A 8 2.94 -13.84 -1.45
CA ILE A 8 3.70 -13.97 -2.70
C ILE A 8 5.17 -14.21 -2.39
N ASN A 9 5.77 -15.22 -3.02
CA ASN A 9 7.21 -15.40 -2.98
C ASN A 9 7.89 -14.32 -3.84
N LEU A 10 8.65 -13.42 -3.20
CA LEU A 10 9.28 -12.29 -3.89
C LEU A 10 10.50 -12.66 -4.74
N LYS A 11 11.11 -13.84 -4.52
CA LYS A 11 12.24 -14.34 -5.34
C LYS A 11 11.75 -15.09 -6.58
N ASN A 12 10.64 -15.81 -6.44
CA ASN A 12 10.02 -16.57 -7.52
C ASN A 12 8.52 -16.24 -7.57
N LYS A 13 8.20 -15.11 -8.20
CA LYS A 13 6.83 -14.59 -8.27
C LYS A 13 6.03 -15.43 -9.29
N PRO A 14 4.81 -15.86 -8.98
CA PRO A 14 4.01 -16.60 -9.93
C PRO A 14 3.54 -15.68 -11.07
N ASP A 15 3.48 -16.20 -12.30
CA ASP A 15 3.20 -15.40 -13.50
C ASP A 15 1.87 -14.63 -13.42
N TRP A 16 0.83 -15.24 -12.85
CA TRP A 16 -0.48 -14.61 -12.68
C TRP A 16 -0.44 -13.35 -11.80
N PHE A 17 0.58 -13.19 -10.95
CA PHE A 17 0.67 -12.02 -10.08
C PHE A 17 0.94 -10.73 -10.86
N PHE A 18 1.59 -10.83 -12.02
CA PHE A 18 1.83 -9.67 -12.89
C PHE A 18 0.54 -9.13 -13.52
N GLU A 19 -0.52 -9.95 -13.60
CA GLU A 19 -1.86 -9.49 -13.97
C GLU A 19 -2.52 -8.66 -12.85
N LYS A 20 -2.07 -8.84 -11.59
CA LYS A 20 -2.57 -8.12 -10.41
C LYS A 20 -1.82 -6.81 -10.17
N ASN A 21 -0.51 -6.82 -10.37
CA ASN A 21 0.33 -5.63 -10.36
C ASN A 21 1.45 -5.77 -11.40
N PRO A 22 1.46 -4.96 -12.48
CA PRO A 22 2.47 -5.02 -13.54
C PRO A 22 3.91 -4.84 -13.04
N PHE A 23 4.12 -4.15 -11.91
CA PHE A 23 5.44 -3.96 -11.29
C PHE A 23 5.88 -5.17 -10.46
N GLY A 24 4.98 -6.13 -10.21
CA GLY A 24 5.25 -7.31 -9.38
C GLY A 24 5.63 -6.94 -7.96
N LEU A 25 5.10 -5.83 -7.44
CA LEU A 25 5.33 -5.33 -6.08
C LEU A 25 4.12 -5.65 -5.19
N VAL A 26 4.39 -5.76 -3.89
CA VAL A 26 3.37 -5.92 -2.85
C VAL A 26 3.34 -4.66 -1.97
N PRO A 27 2.18 -4.31 -1.37
CA PRO A 27 0.90 -5.03 -1.40
C PRO A 27 0.07 -4.79 -2.67
N VAL A 28 -0.91 -5.67 -2.89
CA VAL A 28 -2.02 -5.49 -3.83
C VAL A 28 -3.31 -5.88 -3.10
N LEU A 29 -4.33 -5.03 -3.19
CA LEU A 29 -5.68 -5.29 -2.73
C LEU A 29 -6.57 -5.60 -3.93
N GLU A 30 -7.24 -6.75 -3.89
CA GLU A 30 -8.29 -7.11 -4.84
C GLU A 30 -9.64 -7.08 -4.13
N THR A 31 -10.58 -6.28 -4.66
CA THR A 31 -11.94 -6.20 -4.09
C THR A 31 -12.80 -7.34 -4.61
N SER A 32 -13.95 -7.60 -3.96
CA SER A 32 -14.93 -8.59 -4.45
C SER A 32 -15.51 -8.28 -5.83
N LYS A 33 -15.27 -7.07 -6.36
CA LYS A 33 -15.64 -6.64 -7.72
C LYS A 33 -14.50 -6.84 -8.73
N GLY A 34 -13.38 -7.42 -8.33
CA GLY A 34 -12.18 -7.60 -9.16
C GLY A 34 -11.39 -6.31 -9.40
N GLN A 35 -11.58 -5.27 -8.58
CA GLN A 35 -10.80 -4.04 -8.69
C GLN A 35 -9.44 -4.24 -8.03
N LEU A 36 -8.37 -3.86 -8.73
CA LEU A 36 -6.99 -3.96 -8.25
C LEU A 36 -6.49 -2.60 -7.79
N ILE A 37 -5.96 -2.56 -6.57
CA ILE A 37 -5.38 -1.37 -5.94
C ILE A 37 -4.00 -1.76 -5.44
N TYR A 38 -2.96 -1.04 -5.87
CA TYR A 38 -1.57 -1.29 -5.50
C TYR A 38 -0.91 0.01 -5.06
N GLU A 39 0.33 -0.11 -4.56
CA GLU A 39 1.02 0.86 -3.69
C GLU A 39 0.47 0.88 -2.26
N SER A 40 1.36 0.76 -1.28
CA SER A 40 0.97 0.65 0.13
C SER A 40 0.24 1.90 0.65
N PRO A 41 0.63 3.16 0.33
CA PRO A 41 -0.10 4.33 0.81
C PRO A 41 -1.51 4.40 0.24
N ILE A 42 -1.66 4.13 -1.06
CA ILE A 42 -2.94 4.17 -1.78
C ILE A 42 -3.87 3.07 -1.25
N THR A 43 -3.34 1.87 -1.03
CA THR A 43 -4.10 0.75 -0.45
C THR A 43 -4.63 1.11 0.94
N CYS A 44 -3.79 1.70 1.80
CA CYS A 44 -4.19 2.13 3.14
C CYS A 44 -5.27 3.22 3.11
N GLU A 45 -5.13 4.23 2.24
CA GLU A 45 -6.11 5.31 2.09
C GLU A 45 -7.46 4.77 1.61
N TYR A 46 -7.46 3.89 0.61
CA TYR A 46 -8.68 3.23 0.14
C TYR A 46 -9.39 2.47 1.28
N LEU A 47 -8.65 1.71 2.10
CA LEU A 47 -9.24 0.98 3.21
C LEU A 47 -9.87 1.92 4.26
N ASP A 48 -9.22 3.06 4.55
CA ASP A 48 -9.77 4.04 5.48
C ASP A 48 -11.04 4.72 4.93
N GLU A 49 -11.11 4.98 3.62
CA GLU A 49 -12.26 5.63 2.99
C GLU A 49 -13.43 4.68 2.76
N ALA A 50 -13.17 3.50 2.19
CA ALA A 50 -14.20 2.57 1.71
C ALA A 50 -14.97 1.88 2.82
N PHE A 51 -14.38 1.76 4.01
CA PHE A 51 -15.00 1.05 5.12
C PHE A 51 -15.51 1.99 6.23
N PRO A 52 -16.69 1.69 6.79
CA PRO A 52 -17.20 2.40 7.96
C PRO A 52 -16.47 1.96 9.24
N GLY A 53 -16.49 2.83 10.25
CA GLY A 53 -15.90 2.54 11.56
C GLY A 53 -14.91 3.61 11.99
N LYS A 54 -13.96 3.20 12.85
CA LYS A 54 -12.90 4.09 13.33
C LYS A 54 -11.99 4.47 12.16
N LYS A 55 -11.94 5.76 11.84
CA LYS A 55 -11.02 6.30 10.84
C LYS A 55 -9.58 6.25 11.35
N LEU A 56 -8.67 5.95 10.45
CA LEU A 56 -7.22 5.95 10.68
C LEU A 56 -6.68 7.37 10.51
N MET A 57 -7.11 8.08 9.46
CA MET A 57 -6.70 9.45 9.21
C MET A 57 -7.52 10.45 10.06
N PRO A 58 -6.90 11.54 10.54
CA PRO A 58 -7.61 12.62 11.20
C PRO A 58 -8.72 13.22 10.31
N SER A 59 -9.79 13.69 10.92
CA SER A 59 -10.85 14.45 10.24
C SER A 59 -10.45 15.90 9.98
N ASP A 60 -9.60 16.46 10.84
CA ASP A 60 -9.06 17.81 10.64
C ASP A 60 -8.16 17.84 9.39
N PRO A 61 -8.39 18.79 8.46
CA PRO A 61 -7.64 18.86 7.21
C PRO A 61 -6.14 19.09 7.41
N TYR A 62 -5.74 19.90 8.40
CA TYR A 62 -4.33 20.20 8.66
C TYR A 62 -3.62 18.97 9.24
N GLU A 63 -4.21 18.31 10.24
CA GLU A 63 -3.65 17.09 10.82
C GLU A 63 -3.53 15.96 9.79
N ARG A 64 -4.51 15.84 8.88
CA ARG A 64 -4.42 14.90 7.74
C ARG A 64 -3.27 15.25 6.80
N ALA A 65 -3.11 16.53 6.45
CA ALA A 65 -2.00 16.97 5.61
C ALA A 65 -0.65 16.74 6.29
N PHE A 66 -0.57 16.97 7.60
CA PHE A 66 0.62 16.72 8.41
C PHE A 66 1.03 15.23 8.39
N GLN A 67 0.08 14.30 8.55
CA GLN A 67 0.37 12.86 8.42
C GLN A 67 0.85 12.49 7.01
N LYS A 68 0.28 13.08 5.95
CA LYS A 68 0.76 12.88 4.58
C LYS A 68 2.19 13.42 4.40
N MET A 69 2.50 14.58 4.95
CA MET A 69 3.86 15.14 4.92
C MET A 69 4.87 14.23 5.64
N LEU A 70 4.51 13.64 6.78
CA LEU A 70 5.37 12.69 7.50
C LEU A 70 5.64 11.43 6.66
N LEU A 71 4.60 10.91 6.00
CA LEU A 71 4.74 9.76 5.10
C LEU A 71 5.70 10.09 3.95
N GLU A 72 5.55 11.24 3.30
CA GLU A 72 6.45 11.66 2.23
C GLU A 72 7.89 11.87 2.68
N HIS A 73 8.08 12.43 3.88
CA HIS A 73 9.41 12.59 4.46
C HIS A 73 10.09 11.23 4.68
N PHE A 74 9.34 10.25 5.18
CA PHE A 74 9.83 8.90 5.40
C PHE A 74 10.14 8.18 4.08
N SER A 75 9.26 8.27 3.09
CA SER A 75 9.46 7.67 1.76
C SER A 75 10.76 8.13 1.10
N LYS A 76 11.06 9.44 1.15
CA LYS A 76 12.33 9.98 0.65
C LYS A 76 13.54 9.38 1.39
N GLY A 77 13.43 9.13 2.69
CA GLY A 77 14.48 8.46 3.45
C GLY A 77 14.69 7.01 3.03
N LEU A 78 13.62 6.29 2.69
CA LEU A 78 13.70 4.92 2.17
C LEU A 78 14.33 4.87 0.77
N GLU A 79 13.98 5.78 -0.12
CA GLU A 79 14.59 5.86 -1.46
C GLU A 79 16.11 6.04 -1.38
N VAL A 80 16.59 6.87 -0.44
CA VAL A 80 18.01 7.09 -0.19
C VAL A 80 18.72 5.85 0.38
N GLY A 81 18.01 5.01 1.14
CA GLY A 81 18.56 3.76 1.72
C GLY A 81 18.55 2.55 0.80
N THR A 82 17.72 2.55 -0.26
CA THR A 82 17.63 1.41 -1.21
C THR A 82 18.74 1.36 -2.26
N ALA A 83 19.51 2.45 -2.43
CA ALA A 83 20.58 2.51 -3.42
C ALA A 83 21.91 1.88 -2.96
N ALA A 84 22.10 1.60 -1.66
CA ALA A 84 23.43 1.27 -1.11
C ALA A 84 23.57 -0.10 -0.42
N ASP A 85 22.55 -0.64 0.26
CA ASP A 85 22.83 -1.63 1.32
C ASP A 85 22.01 -2.94 1.27
N TRP A 86 21.78 -3.49 0.07
CA TRP A 86 21.37 -4.90 -0.06
C TRP A 86 22.38 -5.69 -0.92
N LYS A 87 23.54 -5.96 -0.33
CA LYS A 87 24.45 -7.04 -0.73
C LYS A 87 24.48 -8.11 0.34
#